data_AF-A0A945Z4F1-F1
#
_entry.id   AF-A0A945Z4F1-F1
#
_cell.length_a   1.000
_cell.length_b   1.000
_cell.length_c   1.000
_cell.angle_alpha   90.00
_cell.angle_beta   90.00
_cell.angle_gamma   90.00
#
_symmetry.space_group_name_H-M   'P 1'
#
loop_
_entity.id
_entity.type
_entity.pdbx_description
1 polymer ?
#
loop_
_entity_poly.entity_id
_entity_poly.type
_entity_poly.pdbx_seq_one_letter_code
_entity_poly.pdbx_strand_id
1 'polypeptide(L)' 'MTFANEFVIGIHAKFLGITENNILQFEYDARMTMYLLMGAFKLGLMLFFFIPWLVLRLGRTSKAVS' A
#
# COMPACT_ATOMS: atom_id res chain seq x y z
N MET A 1 -1.77 -18.56 -0.58
CA MET A 1 -2.31 -17.62 0.42
C MET A 1 -1.88 -18.16 1.78
N THR A 2 -1.36 -17.34 2.70
CA THR A 2 -0.97 -17.82 4.03
C THR A 2 -2.21 -17.92 4.93
N PHE A 3 -2.31 -19.00 5.71
CA PHE A 3 -3.40 -19.28 6.67
C PHE A 3 -3.77 -18.07 7.55
N ALA A 4 -2.76 -17.28 7.94
CA ALA A 4 -2.95 -16.06 8.72
C ALA A 4 -3.81 -15.00 8.01
N ASN A 5 -3.72 -14.87 6.68
CA ASN A 5 -4.48 -13.86 5.94
C ASN A 5 -5.97 -14.23 5.86
N GLU A 6 -6.27 -15.50 5.58
CA GLU A 6 -7.65 -16.03 5.57
C GLU A 6 -8.30 -15.92 6.96
N PHE A 7 -7.53 -16.18 8.02
CA PHE A 7 -8.00 -16.00 9.40
C PHE A 7 -8.36 -14.55 9.72
N VAL A 8 -7.48 -13.60 9.37
CA VAL A 8 -7.72 -12.16 9.62
C VAL A 8 -8.92 -11.66 8.83
N ILE A 9 -9.03 -12.01 7.54
CA ILE A 9 -10.18 -11.65 6.70
C ILE A 9 -11.47 -12.25 7.26
N GLY A 10 -11.44 -13.52 7.70
CA GLY A 10 -12.59 -14.18 8.32
C GLY A 10 -13.07 -13.51 9.61
N ILE A 11 -12.16 -13.05 10.47
CA ILE A 11 -12.50 -12.27 11.67
C ILE A 11 -13.20 -10.96 11.28
N HIS A 12 -12.65 -10.21 10.33
CA HIS A 12 -13.21 -8.93 9.90
C HIS A 12 -14.58 -9.13 9.24
N ALA A 13 -14.74 -10.15 8.40
CA ALA A 13 -16.03 -10.51 7.80
C ALA A 13 -17.09 -10.81 8.86
N LYS A 14 -16.72 -11.61 9.88
CA LYS A 14 -17.62 -11.99 10.98
C LYS A 14 -17.98 -10.80 11.87
N PHE A 15 -17.03 -9.91 12.14
CA PHE A 15 -17.26 -8.68 12.89
C PHE A 15 -18.19 -7.71 12.16
N LEU A 16 -18.07 -7.62 10.83
CA LEU A 16 -18.89 -6.76 9.98
C LEU A 16 -20.25 -7.38 9.61
N GLY A 17 -20.56 -8.59 10.10
CA GLY A 17 -21.83 -9.27 9.83
C GLY A 17 -22.01 -9.71 8.38
N ILE A 18 -20.92 -9.95 7.65
CA ILE A 18 -20.95 -10.40 6.26
C ILE A 18 -21.46 -11.83 6.20
N THR A 19 -22.51 -12.06 5.41
CA THR A 19 -23.07 -13.39 5.14
C THR A 19 -22.16 -14.22 4.22
N GLU A 20 -22.21 -15.55 4.33
CA GLU A 20 -21.37 -16.47 3.53
C GLU A 20 -21.50 -16.23 2.01
N ASN A 21 -22.67 -15.83 1.55
CA ASN A 21 -22.91 -15.50 0.13
C ASN A 21 -22.06 -14.32 -0.38
N ASN A 22 -21.63 -13.43 0.52
CA ASN A 22 -20.87 -12.21 0.19
C ASN A 22 -19.39 -12.32 0.60
N ILE A 23 -18.94 -13.46 1.13
CA ILE A 23 -17.60 -13.59 1.71
C ILE A 23 -16.49 -13.49 0.65
N LEU A 24 -16.74 -13.99 -0.55
CA LEU A 24 -15.81 -13.91 -1.68
C LEU A 24 -15.63 -12.47 -2.17
N GLN A 25 -16.73 -11.70 -2.18
CA GLN A 25 -16.68 -10.28 -2.56
C GLN A 25 -15.95 -9.47 -1.47
N PHE A 26 -16.25 -9.73 -0.20
CA PHE A 26 -15.54 -9.10 0.90
C PHE A 26 -14.04 -9.40 0.88
N GLU A 27 -13.66 -10.65 0.59
CA GLU A 27 -12.25 -11.02 0.45
C GLU A 27 -11.56 -10.28 -0.70
N TYR A 28 -12.24 -10.17 -1.85
CA TYR A 28 -11.75 -9.40 -2.98
C TYR A 28 -11.53 -7.92 -2.61
N ASP A 29 -12.53 -7.29 -1.99
CA ASP A 29 -12.48 -5.88 -1.58
C ASP A 29 -11.39 -5.62 -0.53
N ALA A 30 -11.24 -6.52 0.44
CA ALA A 30 -10.18 -6.46 1.44
C ALA A 30 -8.78 -6.52 0.78
N ARG A 31 -8.58 -7.42 -0.20
CA ARG A 31 -7.33 -7.50 -0.95
C ARG A 31 -7.07 -6.25 -1.77
N MET A 32 -8.08 -5.72 -2.46
CA MET A 32 -7.96 -4.49 -3.23
C MET A 32 -7.61 -3.29 -2.35
N THR A 33 -8.24 -3.19 -1.18
CA THR A 33 -7.95 -2.14 -0.19
C THR A 33 -6.49 -2.24 0.30
N MET A 34 -6.00 -3.45 0.56
CA MET A 34 -4.62 -3.66 0.98
C MET A 34 -3.61 -3.27 -0.11
N TYR A 35 -3.90 -3.58 -1.38
CA TYR A 35 -3.08 -3.14 -2.51
C TYR A 35 -3.10 -1.62 -2.71
N LEU A 36 -4.26 -0.99 -2.54
CA LEU A 36 -4.38 0.47 -2.60
C LEU A 36 -3.53 1.14 -1.52
N LEU A 37 -3.61 0.65 -0.28
CA LEU A 37 -2.82 1.15 0.84
C LEU A 37 -1.31 0.96 0.60
N MET A 38 -0.91 -0.23 0.12
CA MET A 38 0.48 -0.52 -0.25
C MET A 38 0.98 0.43 -1.34
N GLY A 39 0.15 0.68 -2.36
CA GLY A 39 0.44 1.62 -3.45
C GLY A 39 0.62 3.05 -2.94
N ALA A 40 -0.30 3.52 -2.11
CA ALA A 40 -0.23 4.86 -1.50
C ALA A 40 1.01 5.01 -0.63
N PHE A 41 1.33 4.01 0.20
CA PHE A 41 2.53 4.03 1.04
C PHE A 41 3.81 4.05 0.19
N LYS A 42 3.88 3.23 -0.86
CA LYS A 42 5.02 3.20 -1.79
C LYS A 42 5.20 4.53 -2.50
N LEU A 43 4.12 5.16 -2.97
CA LEU A 43 4.15 6.49 -3.59
C LEU A 43 4.60 7.54 -2.57
N GLY A 44 4.07 7.50 -1.35
CA GLY A 44 4.48 8.40 -0.27
C GLY A 44 5.98 8.31 0.04
N LEU A 45 6.52 7.10 0.19
CA LEU A 45 7.96 6.88 0.36
C LEU A 45 8.75 7.37 -0.84
N MET A 46 8.29 7.10 -2.05
CA MET A 46 8.94 7.60 -3.26
C MET A 46 9.01 9.12 -3.20
N LEU A 47 7.91 9.83 -2.97
CA LEU A 47 7.93 11.30 -2.86
C LEU A 47 8.87 11.78 -1.75
N PHE A 48 8.84 11.14 -0.57
CA PHE A 48 9.62 11.57 0.58
C PHE A 48 11.12 11.37 0.42
N PHE A 49 11.56 10.30 -0.25
CA PHE A 49 12.99 9.98 -0.39
C PHE A 49 13.55 10.30 -1.78
N PHE A 50 12.77 10.11 -2.83
CA PHE A 50 13.20 10.37 -4.21
C PHE A 50 13.32 11.86 -4.50
N ILE A 51 12.40 12.70 -4.00
CA ILE A 51 12.46 14.16 -4.25
C ILE A 51 13.71 14.76 -3.60
N PRO A 52 14.01 14.54 -2.30
CA PRO A 52 15.26 15.04 -1.71
C PRO A 52 16.50 14.48 -2.42
N TRP A 53 16.49 13.21 -2.81
CA TRP A 53 17.59 12.62 -3.57
C TRP A 53 17.83 13.33 -4.91
N LEU A 54 16.77 13.64 -5.67
CA LEU A 54 16.86 14.41 -6.91
C LEU A 54 17.40 15.82 -6.68
N VAL A 55 16.87 16.52 -5.68
CA VAL A 55 17.32 17.87 -5.31
C VAL A 55 18.80 17.88 -4.94
N LEU A 56 19.25 16.93 -4.13
CA LEU A 56 20.66 16.81 -3.75
C LEU A 56 21.56 16.45 -4.93
N ARG A 57 21.10 15.57 -5.84
CA ARG A 57 21.90 15.13 -6.98
C ARG A 57 22.03 16.23 -8.04
N LEU A 58 20.95 16.93 -8.38
CA LEU A 58 20.93 17.99 -9.38
C LEU A 58 21.42 19.34 -8.83
N GLY A 59 21.26 19.60 -7.54
CA GLY A 59 21.84 20.77 -6.89
C GLY A 59 23.38 20.75 -6.88
N ARG A 60 24.00 19.56 -6.85
CA ARG A 60 25.47 19.40 -6.92
C ARG A 60 26.02 19.64 -8.33
N THR A 61 25.30 19.25 -9.38
CA THR A 61 25.77 19.48 -10.77
C THR A 61 25.83 20.95 -11.12
N SER A 62 24.92 21.79 -10.58
CA SER A 62 24.97 23.24 -10.80
C SER A 62 26.19 23.93 -10.20
N LYS A 63 26.78 23.39 -9.12
CA LYS A 63 27.97 23.98 -8.48
C LYS A 63 29.31 23.53 -9.09
N ALA A 64 29.31 22.46 -9.88
CA ALA A 64 30.52 21.96 -10.55
C ALA A 64 30.77 22.57 -11.94
N VAL A 65 29.78 23.32 -12.46
CA VAL A 65 29.81 23.97 -13.79
C VAL A 65 29.94 25.50 -13.68
N SER A 66 29.92 26.03 -12.46
CA SER A 66 30.29 27.42 -12.10
C SER A 66 31.78 27.50 -11.78
#